data_AF-A0A182S8V1-F1
#
_entry.id   AF-A0A182S8V1-F1
#
_cell.length_a   1.000
_cell.length_b   1.000
_cell.length_c   1.000
_cell.angle_alpha   90.00
_cell.angle_beta   90.00
_cell.angle_gamma   90.00
#
_symmetry.space_group_name_H-M   'P 1'
#
loop_
_entity.id
_entity.type
_entity.pdbx_description
1 polymer ?
#
loop_
_entity_poly.entity_id
_entity_poly.type
_entity_poly.pdbx_seq_one_letter_code
_entity_poly.pdbx_strand_id
1 'polypeptide(L)'
;MAGLLAKETFLYSNGIKNFLSIDVLPIFTVYQWGQGLCSAASGEYGSCQPNNECVLRGGIPAGPCAGGYGTCCIFMASCGGVVRENGTYFVNPNHPDSTDGTGSCQLTILKMHPDICQIRLDFDHFSLNGPEIVNHICNTDQFLVSGGSPAPTICGSATGEHSKYYTIVVVDFRE
;
A
#
# COMPACT_ATOMS: atom_id res chain seq x y z
N MET A 1 -14.26 -5.71 14.54
CA MET A 1 -12.83 -5.33 14.54
C MET A 1 -12.24 -5.63 13.19
N ALA A 2 -12.46 -4.73 12.23
CA ALA A 2 -11.80 -4.82 10.95
C ALA A 2 -10.42 -4.15 11.06
N GLY A 3 -9.38 -4.94 10.82
CA GLY A 3 -7.99 -4.46 10.79
C GLY A 3 -7.42 -4.76 9.43
N LEU A 4 -7.24 -3.73 8.61
CA LEU A 4 -6.69 -3.83 7.27
C LEU A 4 -5.40 -3.03 7.19
N LEU A 5 -4.29 -3.73 7.04
CA LEU A 5 -3.00 -3.20 6.63
C LEU A 5 -2.63 -3.93 5.34
N ALA A 6 -2.89 -3.27 4.21
CA ALA A 6 -2.51 -3.80 2.91
C ALA A 6 -1.49 -2.87 2.24
N LYS A 7 -0.45 -3.43 1.65
CA LYS A 7 0.57 -2.67 0.91
C LYS A 7 0.40 -2.90 -0.58
N GLU A 8 0.30 -1.83 -1.34
CA GLU A 8 0.31 -1.90 -2.80
C GLU A 8 1.74 -1.82 -3.35
N THR A 9 2.05 -2.69 -4.31
CA THR A 9 3.32 -2.71 -5.04
C THR A 9 3.06 -2.63 -6.54
N PHE A 10 3.57 -1.61 -7.21
CA PHE A 10 3.44 -1.48 -8.67
C PHE A 10 4.44 -2.37 -9.41
N LEU A 11 3.95 -3.13 -10.38
CA LEU A 11 4.72 -4.04 -11.23
C LEU A 11 4.64 -3.61 -12.70
N TYR A 12 5.82 -3.46 -13.30
CA TYR A 12 5.98 -3.03 -14.69
C TYR A 12 5.94 -4.21 -15.66
N SER A 13 5.38 -4.01 -16.86
CA SER A 13 5.30 -5.03 -17.93
C SER A 13 6.64 -5.64 -18.34
N ASN A 14 7.70 -4.84 -18.20
CA ASN A 14 9.05 -5.22 -18.55
C ASN A 14 9.73 -5.56 -17.23
N GLY A 15 10.14 -6.83 -17.08
CA GLY A 15 10.91 -7.26 -15.92
C GLY A 15 12.01 -6.24 -15.60
N ILE A 16 12.00 -5.75 -14.35
CA ILE A 16 13.01 -4.85 -13.79
C ILE A 16 13.36 -3.70 -14.74
N LYS A 17 12.49 -2.69 -14.85
CA LYS A 17 12.99 -1.34 -15.16
C LYS A 17 13.69 -0.83 -13.89
N ASN A 18 14.96 -1.18 -13.74
CA ASN A 18 15.85 -0.40 -12.89
C ASN A 18 15.68 1.05 -13.34
N PHE A 19 15.23 1.87 -12.40
CA PHE A 19 15.05 3.29 -12.54
C PHE A 19 16.29 3.87 -13.23
N LEU A 20 16.06 4.45 -14.40
CA LEU A 20 17.03 4.99 -15.36
C LEU A 20 18.38 5.40 -14.71
N SER A 21 19.44 4.66 -15.03
CA SER A 21 20.80 5.15 -14.94
C SER A 21 20.95 6.30 -15.95
N ILE A 22 20.83 7.53 -15.47
CA ILE A 22 21.18 8.74 -16.22
C ILE A 22 22.71 8.87 -16.13
N ASP A 23 23.40 8.44 -17.19
CA ASP A 23 24.82 8.75 -17.41
C ASP A 23 24.94 10.22 -17.84
N VAL A 24 25.12 11.12 -16.87
CA VAL A 24 25.44 12.53 -17.14
C VAL A 24 26.74 12.87 -16.39
N LEU A 25 27.84 12.83 -17.16
CA LEU A 25 29.16 13.44 -16.90
C LEU A 25 29.95 12.95 -15.66
N PRO A 26 31.26 12.63 -15.78
CA PRO A 26 32.05 11.91 -14.76
C PRO A 26 32.48 12.76 -13.54
N ILE A 27 31.77 13.83 -13.19
CA ILE A 27 32.16 14.74 -12.10
C ILE A 27 31.09 14.93 -11.01
N PHE A 28 29.90 14.36 -11.20
CA PHE A 28 28.90 14.26 -10.14
C PHE A 28 28.49 12.79 -10.02
N THR A 29 29.05 12.09 -9.05
CA THR A 29 28.40 10.88 -8.55
C THR A 29 27.09 11.32 -7.91
N VAL A 30 26.01 11.36 -8.69
CA VAL A 30 24.66 11.30 -8.14
C VAL A 30 24.63 9.94 -7.45
N TYR A 31 24.82 9.95 -6.14
CA TYR A 31 24.64 8.77 -5.31
C TYR A 31 23.20 8.34 -5.54
N GLN A 32 23.02 7.29 -6.34
CA GLN A 32 21.72 6.66 -6.46
C GLN A 32 21.47 6.05 -5.09
N TRP A 33 20.77 6.82 -4.23
CA TRP A 33 20.12 6.27 -3.06
C TRP A 33 19.20 5.18 -3.60
N GLY A 34 19.70 3.94 -3.67
CA GLY A 34 18.84 2.78 -3.58
C GLY A 34 18.02 3.02 -2.32
N GLN A 35 16.73 3.26 -2.51
CA GLN A 35 15.78 3.66 -1.48
C GLN A 35 16.01 2.82 -0.23
N GLY A 36 16.69 3.39 0.76
CA GLY A 36 17.06 2.66 1.96
C GLY A 36 15.78 2.29 2.68
N LEU A 37 15.46 1.00 2.74
CA LEU A 37 14.34 0.49 3.52
C LEU A 37 14.57 0.87 4.98
N CYS A 38 13.58 1.51 5.58
CA CYS A 38 13.57 1.88 6.99
C CYS A 38 12.26 1.38 7.62
N SER A 39 12.23 1.18 8.94
CA SER A 39 10.97 0.90 9.63
C SER A 39 10.53 2.12 10.43
N ALA A 40 9.24 2.37 10.42
CA ALA A 40 8.57 3.28 11.33
C ALA A 40 8.55 2.70 12.75
N ALA A 41 8.41 3.56 13.75
CA ALA A 41 8.17 3.14 15.13
C ALA A 41 6.86 2.34 15.30
N SER A 42 5.90 2.55 14.40
CA SER A 42 4.62 1.84 14.32
C SER A 42 4.72 0.45 13.65
N GLY A 43 5.89 0.07 13.11
CA GLY A 43 6.17 -1.26 12.56
C GLY A 43 6.11 -1.37 11.04
N GLU A 44 5.62 -0.34 10.33
CA GLU A 44 5.55 -0.32 8.86
C GLU A 44 6.90 0.00 8.22
N TYR A 45 7.11 -0.46 6.99
CA TYR A 45 8.34 -0.23 6.24
C TYR A 45 8.22 0.95 5.28
N GLY A 46 9.02 1.98 5.51
CA GLY A 46 9.13 3.16 4.68
C GLY A 46 10.38 3.21 3.81
N SER A 47 10.54 4.34 3.14
CA SER A 47 11.72 4.67 2.34
C SER A 47 12.46 5.86 2.94
N CYS A 48 13.79 5.75 3.06
CA CYS A 48 14.62 6.83 3.56
C CYS A 48 14.75 7.94 2.49
N GLN A 49 14.19 9.11 2.78
CA GLN A 49 14.23 10.26 1.88
C GLN A 49 14.30 11.60 2.64
N PRO A 50 14.61 12.72 1.97
CA PRO A 50 14.58 14.04 2.59
C PRO A 50 13.19 14.39 3.17
N ASN A 51 13.15 15.05 4.32
CA ASN A 51 11.89 15.35 5.02
C ASN A 51 10.93 16.23 4.20
N ASN A 52 11.47 17.19 3.47
CA ASN A 52 10.69 18.03 2.56
C ASN A 52 10.04 17.20 1.45
N GLU A 53 10.77 16.28 0.83
CA GLU A 53 10.26 15.42 -0.25
C GLU A 53 9.16 14.48 0.26
N CYS A 54 9.34 13.91 1.46
CA CYS A 54 8.33 13.06 2.10
C CYS A 54 6.99 13.79 2.24
N VAL A 55 7.00 14.98 2.84
CA VAL A 55 5.78 15.78 3.09
C VAL A 55 5.20 16.32 1.79
N LEU A 56 6.03 16.74 0.83
CA LEU A 56 5.58 17.20 -0.48
C LEU A 56 4.80 16.13 -1.26
N ARG A 57 5.18 14.86 -1.09
CA ARG A 57 4.48 13.70 -1.68
C ARG A 57 3.29 13.23 -0.86
N GLY A 58 2.99 13.86 0.28
CA GLY A 58 1.91 13.45 1.18
C GLY A 58 2.23 12.23 2.05
N GLY A 59 3.51 11.91 2.22
CA GLY A 59 3.97 10.87 3.15
C GLY A 59 4.13 11.41 4.58
N ILE A 60 4.22 10.47 5.52
CA ILE A 60 4.36 10.72 6.95
C ILE A 60 5.83 10.48 7.35
N PRO A 61 6.51 11.45 7.99
CA PRO A 61 7.86 11.26 8.50
C PRO A 61 7.83 10.42 9.79
N ALA A 62 8.41 9.23 9.73
CA ALA A 62 8.34 8.19 10.75
C ALA A 62 9.62 7.99 11.57
N GLY A 63 10.63 8.85 11.39
CA GLY A 63 11.86 8.86 12.19
C GLY A 63 13.12 9.16 11.38
N PRO A 64 14.26 9.47 12.02
CA PRO A 64 15.51 9.74 11.30
C PRO A 64 16.06 8.47 10.64
N CYS A 65 16.57 8.61 9.43
CA CYS A 65 17.27 7.55 8.70
C CYS A 65 18.63 8.06 8.18
N ALA A 66 19.45 7.15 7.64
CA ALA A 66 20.78 7.47 7.12
C ALA A 66 21.66 8.29 8.08
N GLY A 67 21.62 7.99 9.38
CA GLY A 67 22.40 8.72 10.38
C GLY A 67 21.93 10.16 10.67
N GLY A 68 20.68 10.49 10.32
CA GLY A 68 20.06 11.80 10.60
C GLY A 68 20.00 12.75 9.40
N TYR A 69 20.52 12.34 8.23
CA TYR A 69 20.46 13.13 7.00
C TYR A 69 19.14 12.97 6.22
N GLY A 70 18.31 11.99 6.59
CA GLY A 70 16.99 11.76 6.00
C GLY A 70 15.94 11.42 7.04
N THR A 71 14.69 11.32 6.59
CA THR A 71 13.56 10.80 7.37
C THR A 71 13.03 9.53 6.72
N CYS A 72 12.61 8.57 7.54
CA CYS A 72 11.88 7.41 7.09
C CYS A 72 10.49 7.84 6.69
N CYS A 73 10.18 7.79 5.40
CA CYS A 73 8.88 8.22 4.92
C CYS A 73 7.98 7.02 4.66
N ILE A 74 6.80 7.04 5.28
CA ILE A 74 5.74 6.06 5.06
C ILE A 74 4.57 6.72 4.33
N PHE A 75 4.00 6.04 3.35
CA PHE A 75 2.77 6.49 2.71
C PHE A 75 1.62 5.69 3.30
N MET A 76 0.60 6.37 3.81
CA MET A 76 -0.60 5.75 4.37
C MET A 76 -1.82 6.41 3.75
N ALA A 77 -2.82 5.61 3.45
CA ALA A 77 -4.10 6.09 2.94
C ALA A 77 -5.25 5.37 3.66
N SER A 78 -6.34 6.10 3.87
CA SER A 78 -7.55 5.60 4.49
C SER A 78 -8.75 5.72 3.53
N CYS A 79 -9.93 5.37 4.02
CA CYS A 79 -11.18 5.40 3.26
C CYS A 79 -11.44 6.75 2.57
N GLY A 80 -11.88 6.72 1.32
CA GLY A 80 -12.10 7.88 0.46
C GLY A 80 -10.83 8.43 -0.19
N GLY A 81 -9.66 7.85 0.12
CA GLY A 81 -8.38 8.25 -0.43
C GLY A 81 -8.16 7.83 -1.89
N VAL A 82 -7.29 8.59 -2.55
CA VAL A 82 -6.74 8.23 -3.86
C VAL A 82 -5.24 8.11 -3.72
N VAL A 83 -4.69 6.98 -4.12
CA VAL A 83 -3.28 6.66 -4.00
C VAL A 83 -2.63 6.58 -5.37
N ARG A 84 -1.42 7.13 -5.48
CA ARG A 84 -0.60 7.12 -6.70
C ARG A 84 0.84 6.67 -6.45
N GLU A 85 1.22 6.48 -5.20
CA GLU A 85 2.60 6.23 -4.79
C GLU A 85 2.81 4.75 -4.47
N ASN A 86 3.97 4.23 -4.88
CA ASN A 86 4.30 2.83 -4.68
C ASN A 86 4.60 2.54 -3.20
N GLY A 87 4.12 1.41 -2.67
CA GLY A 87 4.37 1.00 -1.30
C GLY A 87 3.51 1.73 -0.27
N THR A 88 2.35 2.24 -0.67
CA THR A 88 1.39 2.86 0.24
C THR A 88 0.68 1.80 1.07
N TYR A 89 0.54 2.08 2.36
CA TYR A 89 -0.22 1.28 3.31
C TYR A 89 -1.67 1.74 3.34
N PHE A 90 -2.58 0.84 3.01
CA PHE A 90 -4.00 1.03 3.26
C PHE A 90 -4.30 0.67 4.70
N VAL A 91 -4.80 1.65 5.46
CA VAL A 91 -5.08 1.54 6.88
C VAL A 91 -6.53 1.90 7.16
N ASN A 92 -7.11 1.27 8.19
CA ASN A 92 -8.41 1.67 8.69
C ASN A 92 -8.34 3.08 9.32
N PRO A 93 -9.44 3.85 9.36
CA PRO A 93 -9.43 5.23 9.84
C PRO A 93 -8.89 5.43 11.27
N ASN A 94 -8.99 4.41 12.14
CA ASN A 94 -8.50 4.48 13.51
C ASN A 94 -7.22 3.65 13.75
N HIS A 95 -6.47 3.29 12.70
CA HIS A 95 -5.20 2.57 12.83
C HIS A 95 -4.25 3.25 13.84
N PRO A 96 -3.58 2.52 14.74
CA PRO A 96 -3.45 1.04 14.82
C PRO A 96 -4.60 0.32 15.52
N ASP A 97 -5.58 1.05 16.07
CA ASP A 97 -6.73 0.45 16.74
C ASP A 97 -7.74 -0.09 15.71
N SER A 98 -8.38 -1.21 16.04
CA SER A 98 -9.46 -1.75 15.22
C SER A 98 -10.65 -0.80 15.18
N THR A 99 -11.29 -0.68 14.02
CA THR A 99 -12.56 0.05 13.90
C THR A 99 -13.73 -0.94 13.86
N ASP A 100 -14.84 -0.54 14.48
CA ASP A 100 -16.16 -1.17 14.38
C ASP A 100 -17.09 -0.16 13.70
N GLY A 101 -16.80 0.16 12.44
CA GLY A 101 -17.43 1.24 11.70
C GLY A 101 -18.36 0.70 10.65
N THR A 102 -19.68 0.82 10.85
CA THR A 102 -20.65 0.45 9.82
C THR A 102 -20.49 1.38 8.62
N GLY A 103 -20.01 0.87 7.48
CA GLY A 103 -19.73 1.71 6.33
C GLY A 103 -18.95 1.04 5.20
N SER A 104 -19.05 1.62 4.00
CA SER A 104 -18.21 1.26 2.86
C SER A 104 -16.96 2.14 2.83
N CYS A 105 -15.80 1.52 2.90
CA CYS A 105 -14.49 2.13 2.79
C CYS A 105 -13.91 1.86 1.40
N GLN A 106 -13.92 2.89 0.56
CA GLN A 106 -13.36 2.81 -0.80
C GLN A 106 -11.97 3.45 -0.86
N LEU A 107 -11.01 2.77 -1.48
CA LEU A 107 -9.71 3.32 -1.85
C LEU A 107 -9.49 3.19 -3.35
N THR A 108 -9.08 4.28 -4.00
CA THR A 108 -8.78 4.27 -5.44
C THR A 108 -7.27 4.27 -5.66
N ILE A 109 -6.75 3.21 -6.27
CA ILE A 109 -5.33 3.11 -6.62
C ILE A 109 -5.15 3.47 -8.10
N LEU A 110 -4.47 4.58 -8.33
CA LEU A 110 -4.13 5.09 -9.65
C LEU A 110 -2.69 4.70 -9.99
N LYS A 111 -2.48 4.21 -11.21
CA LYS A 111 -1.14 3.88 -11.70
C LYS A 111 -0.25 5.12 -11.67
N MET A 112 0.93 5.00 -11.07
CA MET A 112 1.94 6.06 -11.08
C MET A 112 2.45 6.37 -12.51
N HIS A 113 2.44 5.35 -13.39
CA HIS A 113 2.96 5.40 -14.75
C HIS A 113 2.16 4.45 -15.67
N PRO A 114 1.93 4.79 -16.96
CA PRO A 114 1.19 3.95 -17.91
C PRO A 114 1.81 2.56 -18.13
N ASP A 115 3.13 2.42 -18.01
CA ASP A 115 3.86 1.15 -18.17
C ASP A 115 3.61 0.12 -17.04
N ILE A 116 2.87 0.49 -16.00
CA ILE A 116 2.46 -0.43 -14.94
C ILE A 116 1.36 -1.33 -15.49
N CYS A 117 1.64 -2.63 -15.52
CA CYS A 117 0.68 -3.65 -15.95
C CYS A 117 -0.08 -4.25 -14.79
N GLN A 118 0.51 -4.26 -13.60
CA GLN A 118 -0.05 -4.96 -12.47
C GLN A 118 0.29 -4.25 -11.16
N ILE A 119 -0.58 -4.41 -10.18
CA ILE A 119 -0.54 -3.92 -8.83
C ILE A 119 -0.64 -5.17 -7.97
N ARG A 120 0.36 -5.41 -7.15
CA ARG A 120 0.36 -6.47 -6.16
C ARG A 120 -0.14 -5.90 -4.85
N LEU A 121 -1.12 -6.55 -4.24
CA LEU A 121 -1.58 -6.26 -2.88
C LEU A 121 -1.00 -7.31 -1.94
N ASP A 122 -0.28 -6.84 -0.93
CA ASP A 122 0.27 -7.64 0.16
C ASP A 122 -0.57 -7.37 1.43
N PHE A 123 -1.08 -8.42 2.08
CA PHE A 123 -1.91 -8.31 3.29
C PHE A 123 -1.06 -8.56 4.54
N ASP A 124 -0.50 -7.50 5.10
CA ASP A 124 0.31 -7.59 6.33
C ASP A 124 -0.56 -7.92 7.54
N HIS A 125 -1.74 -7.31 7.61
CA HIS A 125 -2.77 -7.65 8.59
C HIS A 125 -4.15 -7.54 7.93
N PHE A 126 -4.89 -8.63 7.88
CA PHE A 126 -6.24 -8.66 7.31
C PHE A 126 -7.13 -9.51 8.19
N SER A 127 -8.01 -8.86 8.92
CA SER A 127 -8.98 -9.51 9.80
C SER A 127 -10.34 -8.88 9.62
N LEU A 128 -11.26 -9.63 9.03
CA LEU A 128 -12.67 -9.29 8.84
C LEU A 128 -13.56 -10.32 9.53
N ASN A 129 -14.85 -10.01 9.70
CA ASN A 129 -15.83 -11.02 10.06
C ASN A 129 -15.85 -12.14 9.00
N GLY A 130 -15.96 -13.38 9.47
CA GLY A 130 -16.02 -14.55 8.62
C GLY A 130 -17.33 -14.65 7.84
N PRO A 131 -17.42 -15.61 6.91
CA PRO A 131 -18.64 -15.87 6.17
C PRO A 131 -19.77 -16.37 7.08
N GLU A 132 -21.01 -16.13 6.67
CA GLU A 132 -22.19 -16.60 7.40
C GLU A 132 -22.22 -18.14 7.51
N ILE A 133 -22.73 -18.66 8.62
CA ILE A 133 -22.77 -20.10 8.90
C ILE A 133 -23.70 -20.91 7.97
N VAL A 134 -24.69 -20.26 7.33
CA VAL A 134 -25.74 -20.95 6.57
C VAL A 134 -25.31 -21.21 5.12
N ASN A 135 -24.90 -20.15 4.42
CA ASN A 135 -24.56 -20.23 3.00
C ASN A 135 -23.06 -20.09 2.73
N HIS A 136 -22.25 -19.83 3.78
CA HIS A 136 -20.82 -19.57 3.68
C HIS A 136 -20.48 -18.38 2.76
N ILE A 137 -21.32 -17.33 2.79
CA ILE A 137 -21.17 -16.11 1.99
C ILE A 137 -20.69 -14.96 2.87
N CYS A 138 -19.81 -14.12 2.32
CA CYS A 138 -19.32 -12.87 2.90
C CYS A 138 -20.38 -11.75 2.79
N ASN A 139 -21.43 -11.80 3.61
CA ASN A 139 -22.50 -10.79 3.61
C ASN A 139 -22.32 -9.68 4.64
N THR A 140 -21.69 -9.98 5.78
CA THR A 140 -21.41 -9.01 6.84
C THR A 140 -20.23 -8.15 6.43
N ASP A 141 -19.03 -8.73 6.42
CA ASP A 141 -17.83 -8.04 5.99
C ASP A 141 -17.36 -8.58 4.65
N GLN A 142 -16.99 -7.69 3.73
CA GLN A 142 -16.51 -8.09 2.41
C GLN A 142 -15.42 -7.15 1.90
N PHE A 143 -14.34 -7.74 1.41
CA PHE A 143 -13.29 -7.08 0.66
C PHE A 143 -13.46 -7.37 -0.83
N LEU A 144 -13.61 -6.30 -1.61
CA LEU A 144 -13.80 -6.36 -3.04
C LEU A 144 -12.69 -5.58 -3.74
N VAL A 145 -12.22 -6.14 -4.84
CA VAL A 145 -11.29 -5.48 -5.75
C VAL A 145 -11.95 -5.35 -7.11
N SER A 146 -12.02 -4.12 -7.62
CA SER A 146 -12.62 -3.81 -8.92
C SER A 146 -11.67 -2.97 -9.78
N GLY A 147 -11.95 -2.87 -11.08
CA GLY A 147 -11.14 -2.10 -12.04
C GLY A 147 -10.17 -2.92 -12.91
N GLY A 148 -10.04 -4.23 -12.70
CA GLY A 148 -9.16 -5.11 -13.48
C GLY A 148 -9.79 -6.48 -13.73
N SER A 149 -8.97 -7.54 -13.70
CA SER A 149 -9.46 -8.93 -13.73
C SER A 149 -10.43 -9.20 -12.57
N PRO A 150 -11.48 -10.01 -12.77
CA PRO A 150 -12.46 -10.30 -11.72
C PRO A 150 -11.78 -10.96 -10.54
N ALA A 151 -11.81 -10.29 -9.39
CA ALA A 151 -11.33 -10.79 -8.11
C ALA A 151 -12.50 -11.39 -7.31
N PRO A 152 -12.31 -12.52 -6.62
CA PRO A 152 -13.33 -13.02 -5.71
C PRO A 152 -13.49 -12.10 -4.51
N THR A 153 -14.69 -12.01 -3.96
CA THR A 153 -14.95 -11.38 -2.65
C THR A 153 -14.24 -12.18 -1.55
N ILE A 154 -13.52 -11.49 -0.67
CA ILE A 154 -12.77 -12.09 0.45
C ILE A 154 -13.37 -11.63 1.78
N CYS A 155 -13.48 -12.53 2.75
CA CYS A 155 -13.85 -12.23 4.14
C CYS A 155 -13.17 -13.20 5.11
N GLY A 156 -13.25 -12.92 6.42
CA GLY A 156 -12.49 -13.64 7.45
C GLY A 156 -11.06 -13.11 7.63
N SER A 157 -10.15 -13.98 8.03
CA SER A 157 -8.73 -13.63 8.24
C SER A 157 -7.88 -14.07 7.06
N ALA A 158 -7.09 -13.15 6.52
CA ALA A 158 -6.14 -13.37 5.43
C ALA A 158 -4.75 -12.79 5.77
N THR A 159 -4.48 -12.56 7.05
CA THR A 159 -3.19 -12.07 7.55
C THR A 159 -2.05 -13.00 7.10
N GLY A 160 -1.07 -12.45 6.38
CA GLY A 160 0.08 -13.21 5.88
C GLY A 160 -0.23 -14.13 4.70
N GLU A 161 -1.40 -14.00 4.06
CA GLU A 161 -1.68 -14.70 2.82
C GLU A 161 -0.80 -14.22 1.66
N HIS A 162 -0.65 -15.09 0.65
CA HIS A 162 0.07 -14.77 -0.58
C HIS A 162 -0.52 -13.55 -1.30
N SER A 163 0.37 -12.66 -1.66
CA SER A 163 0.13 -11.44 -2.42
C SER A 163 -0.69 -11.71 -3.68
N LYS A 164 -1.73 -10.92 -3.86
CA LYS A 164 -2.63 -11.05 -5.01
C LYS A 164 -2.30 -9.97 -6.03
N TYR A 165 -2.43 -10.30 -7.30
CA TYR A 165 -1.99 -9.44 -8.38
C TYR A 165 -3.18 -8.96 -9.23
N TYR A 166 -3.28 -7.65 -9.47
CA TYR A 166 -4.43 -6.99 -10.09
C TYR A 166 -4.00 -5.91 -11.09
N THR A 167 -4.80 -5.55 -12.10
CA THR A 167 -4.34 -4.64 -13.17
C THR A 167 -4.62 -3.16 -12.88
N ILE A 168 -5.74 -2.85 -12.24
CA ILE A 168 -6.16 -1.56 -11.67
C ILE A 168 -7.11 -1.92 -10.51
N VAL A 169 -7.02 -1.20 -9.39
CA VAL A 169 -7.67 -1.60 -8.15
C VAL A 169 -8.40 -0.41 -7.55
N VAL A 170 -9.74 -0.46 -7.57
CA VAL A 170 -10.57 0.18 -6.57
C VAL A 170 -10.85 -0.89 -5.52
N VAL A 171 -10.35 -0.66 -4.31
CA VAL A 171 -10.62 -1.50 -3.15
C VAL A 171 -11.89 -0.98 -2.50
N ASP A 172 -12.90 -1.82 -2.35
CA ASP A 172 -14.10 -1.52 -1.56
C ASP A 172 -14.15 -2.51 -0.40
N PHE A 173 -14.24 -1.97 0.81
CA PHE A 173 -14.40 -2.74 2.01
C PHE A 173 -15.72 -2.37 2.67
N ARG A 174 -16.58 -3.35 2.92
CA ARG A 174 -17.85 -3.12 3.61
C ARG A 174 -17.85 -3.88 4.92
N GLU A 175 -18.16 -3.17 6.01
CA GLU A 175 -18.46 -3.67 7.36
C GLU A 175 -19.97 -3.58 7.66
#